data_AF-A0A0D6B9A6-F1
#
_entry.id   AF-A0A0D6B9A6-F1
#
_cell.length_a   1.000
_cell.length_b   1.000
_cell.length_c   1.000
_cell.angle_alpha   90.00
_cell.angle_beta   90.00
_cell.angle_gamma   90.00
#
_symmetry.space_group_name_H-M   'P 1'
#
loop_
_entity.id
_entity.type
_entity.pdbx_description
1 polymer ?
#
loop_
_entity_poly.entity_id
_entity_poly.type
_entity_poly.pdbx_seq_one_letter_code
_entity_poly.pdbx_strand_id
1 'polypeptide(L)'
;MSRATPPVYETENWSAYNDALKRRGSLTIWFDSEMVWTPPPTGKSGRQPDFSDAAIQTCLTMKVLFGMALRQATGFVESLLRLVGLTGRCRIAVPSAADRRRLRSTFRIVDRNALCTS
;
A
#
# COMPACT_ATOMS: atom_id res chain seq x y z
N MET A 1 -32.39 55.10 13.05
CA MET A 1 -32.67 53.65 12.93
C MET A 1 -31.53 52.91 13.61
N SER A 2 -31.80 52.20 14.70
CA SER A 2 -30.80 51.40 15.42
C SER A 2 -30.45 50.15 14.61
N ARG A 3 -29.16 49.92 14.36
CA ARG A 3 -28.68 48.76 13.60
C ARG A 3 -28.70 47.52 14.49
N ALA A 4 -29.31 46.44 14.02
CA ALA A 4 -29.28 45.16 14.73
C ALA A 4 -27.85 44.57 14.72
N THR A 5 -27.41 44.08 15.86
CA THR A 5 -26.12 43.37 15.98
C THR A 5 -26.20 42.04 15.24
N PRO A 6 -25.23 41.71 14.37
CA PRO A 6 -25.24 40.45 13.66
C PRO A 6 -25.12 39.27 14.64
N PRO A 7 -25.83 38.15 14.39
CA PRO A 7 -25.72 36.96 15.23
C PRO A 7 -24.30 36.42 15.21
N VAL A 8 -23.75 36.16 16.39
CA VAL A 8 -22.48 35.45 16.57
C VAL A 8 -22.79 33.97 16.52
N TYR A 9 -22.28 33.28 15.51
CA TYR A 9 -22.44 31.84 15.36
C TYR A 9 -21.24 31.12 15.98
N GLU A 10 -21.45 30.36 17.05
CA GLU A 10 -20.44 29.48 17.64
C GLU A 10 -20.52 28.07 17.03
N THR A 11 -19.39 27.57 16.56
CA THR A 11 -19.30 26.26 15.90
C THR A 11 -19.15 25.14 16.95
N GLU A 12 -20.25 24.72 17.57
CA GLU A 12 -20.23 23.68 18.61
C GLU A 12 -19.85 22.28 18.07
N ASN A 13 -20.14 22.01 16.79
CA ASN A 13 -20.00 20.68 16.20
C ASN A 13 -18.60 20.40 15.60
N TRP A 14 -17.58 21.20 15.92
CA TRP A 14 -16.26 21.06 15.29
C TRP A 14 -15.62 19.68 15.54
N SER A 15 -15.78 19.13 16.74
CA SER A 15 -15.22 17.82 17.09
C SER A 15 -15.84 16.70 16.26
N ALA A 16 -17.17 16.63 16.18
CA ALA A 16 -17.84 15.55 15.44
C ALA A 16 -17.64 15.69 13.93
N TYR A 17 -17.55 16.92 13.43
CA TYR A 17 -17.16 17.20 12.04
C TYR A 17 -15.75 16.66 11.74
N ASN A 18 -14.77 16.96 12.60
CA ASN A 18 -13.40 16.49 12.43
C ASN A 18 -13.29 14.96 12.51
N ASP A 19 -14.03 14.32 13.42
CA ASP A 19 -14.07 12.85 13.50
C ASP A 19 -14.69 12.21 12.26
N ALA A 20 -15.72 12.82 11.68
CA ALA A 20 -16.29 12.38 10.41
C ALA A 20 -15.27 12.50 9.25
N LEU A 21 -14.45 13.57 9.23
CA LEU A 21 -13.36 13.73 8.27
C LEU A 21 -12.26 12.67 8.45
N LYS A 22 -11.83 12.41 9.69
CA LYS A 22 -10.86 11.34 9.99
C LYS A 22 -11.37 9.98 9.54
N ARG A 23 -12.64 9.67 9.80
CA ARG A 23 -13.27 8.40 9.36
C ARG A 23 -13.30 8.24 7.84
N ARG A 24 -13.50 9.34 7.09
CA ARG A 24 -13.45 9.31 5.62
C ARG A 24 -12.06 8.99 5.07
N GLY A 25 -11.00 9.40 5.76
CA GLY A 25 -9.60 9.11 5.38
C GLY A 25 -9.02 7.86 6.06
N SER A 26 -9.74 7.23 6.99
CA SER A 26 -9.24 6.10 7.76
C SER A 26 -9.26 4.84 6.92
N LEU A 27 -8.08 4.35 6.57
CA LEU A 27 -7.91 3.11 5.82
C LEU A 27 -7.50 1.97 6.75
N THR A 28 -8.24 0.86 6.70
CA THR A 28 -7.87 -0.39 7.39
C THR A 28 -7.34 -1.38 6.36
N ILE A 29 -6.11 -1.86 6.56
CA ILE A 29 -5.46 -2.84 5.68
C ILE A 29 -5.24 -4.13 6.48
N TRP A 30 -5.77 -5.24 5.96
CA TRP A 30 -5.52 -6.57 6.52
C TRP A 30 -4.31 -7.18 5.84
N PHE A 31 -3.31 -7.59 6.64
CA PHE A 31 -2.18 -8.38 6.16
C PHE A 31 -2.30 -9.80 6.69
N ASP A 32 -2.14 -10.77 5.80
CA ASP A 32 -2.01 -12.16 6.19
C ASP A 32 -0.65 -12.38 6.87
N SER A 33 -0.66 -12.78 8.15
CA SER A 33 0.55 -13.03 8.95
C SER A 33 1.28 -14.31 8.55
N GLU A 34 0.59 -15.23 7.88
CA GLU A 34 1.14 -16.48 7.38
C GLU A 34 1.62 -16.36 5.92
N MET A 35 1.43 -15.20 5.30
CA MET A 35 1.95 -14.95 3.96
C MET A 35 3.47 -15.07 3.94
N VAL A 36 3.97 -15.95 3.09
CA VAL A 36 5.41 -16.15 2.90
C VAL A 36 5.93 -15.04 2.00
N TRP A 37 6.72 -14.11 2.56
CA TRP A 37 7.29 -12.99 1.80
C TRP A 37 8.57 -13.37 1.05
N THR A 38 9.40 -14.20 1.66
CA THR A 38 10.63 -14.71 1.05
C THR A 38 10.37 -16.12 0.51
N PRO A 39 10.57 -16.35 -0.80
CA PRO A 39 10.24 -17.63 -1.40
C PRO A 39 11.18 -18.73 -0.91
N PRO A 40 10.72 -19.99 -0.82
CA PRO A 40 11.60 -21.10 -0.52
C PRO A 40 12.69 -21.28 -1.59
N PRO A 41 13.89 -21.76 -1.22
CA PRO A 41 15.00 -21.94 -2.15
C PRO A 41 14.59 -22.89 -3.28
N THR A 42 14.56 -22.37 -4.51
CA THR A 42 13.97 -23.07 -5.66
C THR A 42 14.89 -24.15 -6.26
N GLY A 43 16.14 -24.25 -5.82
CA GLY A 43 17.13 -25.23 -6.30
C GLY A 43 17.54 -25.08 -7.78
N LYS A 44 17.00 -24.09 -8.50
CA LYS A 44 17.30 -23.82 -9.92
C LYS A 44 18.61 -23.07 -10.08
N SER A 45 19.35 -23.39 -11.14
CA SER A 45 20.56 -22.64 -11.52
C SER A 45 20.19 -21.19 -11.89
N GLY A 46 20.75 -20.23 -11.14
CA GLY A 46 20.46 -18.80 -11.27
C GLY A 46 20.35 -18.09 -9.92
N ARG A 47 20.17 -16.77 -9.93
CA ARG A 47 19.95 -15.99 -8.69
C ARG A 47 18.55 -16.28 -8.14
N GLN A 48 18.47 -16.63 -6.86
CA GLN A 48 17.21 -16.83 -6.17
C GLN A 48 16.44 -15.49 -6.06
N PRO A 49 15.11 -15.51 -6.29
CA PRO A 49 14.26 -14.33 -6.07
C PRO A 49 14.21 -13.98 -4.59
N ASP A 50 14.27 -12.68 -4.25
CA ASP A 50 14.21 -12.22 -2.87
C ASP A 50 12.74 -12.15 -2.38
N PHE A 51 11.78 -12.12 -3.32
CA PHE A 51 10.35 -11.99 -3.04
C PHE A 51 9.51 -13.12 -3.64
N SER A 52 8.48 -13.53 -2.91
CA SER A 52 7.45 -14.44 -3.40
C SER A 52 6.51 -13.73 -4.39
N ASP A 53 5.83 -14.50 -5.23
CA ASP A 53 4.86 -13.94 -6.18
C ASP A 53 3.68 -13.25 -5.45
N ALA A 54 3.31 -13.74 -4.26
CA ALA A 54 2.33 -13.10 -3.38
C ALA A 54 2.81 -11.71 -2.89
N ALA A 55 4.07 -11.62 -2.43
CA ALA A 55 4.65 -10.33 -2.02
C ALA A 55 4.75 -9.33 -3.17
N ILE A 56 5.08 -9.82 -4.37
CA ILE A 56 5.09 -9.02 -5.61
C ILE A 56 3.68 -8.49 -5.90
N GLN A 57 2.65 -9.34 -5.82
CA GLN A 57 1.27 -8.95 -6.05
C GLN A 57 0.80 -7.90 -5.03
N THR A 58 1.09 -8.08 -3.73
CA THR A 58 0.76 -7.09 -2.69
C THR A 58 1.42 -5.73 -2.95
N CYS A 59 2.70 -5.72 -3.31
CA CYS A 59 3.41 -4.48 -3.65
C CYS A 59 2.78 -3.78 -4.87
N LEU A 60 2.32 -4.55 -5.87
CA LEU A 60 1.65 -4.00 -7.05
C LEU A 60 0.25 -3.49 -6.73
N THR A 61 -0.52 -4.17 -5.88
CA THR A 61 -1.84 -3.71 -5.44
C THR A 61 -1.71 -2.39 -4.70
N MET A 62 -0.76 -2.26 -3.77
CA MET A 62 -0.53 -0.98 -3.07
C MET A 62 -0.03 0.11 -4.00
N LYS A 63 0.81 -0.24 -4.97
CA LYS A 63 1.23 0.70 -6.01
C LYS A 63 0.03 1.28 -6.77
N VAL A 64 -0.91 0.43 -7.20
CA VAL A 64 -2.10 0.85 -7.97
C VAL A 64 -3.07 1.62 -7.08
N LEU A 65 -3.36 1.13 -5.88
CA LEU A 65 -4.30 1.76 -4.94
C LEU A 65 -3.89 3.20 -4.57
N PHE A 66 -2.59 3.45 -4.40
CA PHE A 66 -2.08 4.76 -4.01
C PHE A 66 -1.44 5.56 -5.16
N GLY A 67 -1.42 5.03 -6.38
CA GLY A 67 -0.76 5.66 -7.53
C GLY A 67 0.74 5.91 -7.34
N MET A 68 1.43 5.11 -6.52
CA MET A 68 2.83 5.33 -6.16
C MET A 68 3.81 4.79 -7.22
N ALA A 69 5.05 5.28 -7.22
CA ALA A 69 6.13 4.62 -7.93
C ALA A 69 6.48 3.29 -7.24
N LEU A 70 6.91 2.28 -8.00
CA LEU A 70 7.16 0.93 -7.44
C LEU A 70 8.18 0.94 -6.28
N ARG A 71 9.25 1.74 -6.39
CA ARG A 71 10.25 1.88 -5.31
C ARG A 71 9.69 2.51 -4.04
N GLN A 72 8.71 3.40 -4.19
CA GLN A 72 8.03 4.05 -3.08
C GLN A 72 7.03 3.08 -2.43
N ALA A 73 6.27 2.34 -3.24
CA ALA A 73 5.35 1.31 -2.76
C ALA A 73 6.08 0.22 -1.96
N THR A 74 7.29 -0.21 -2.38
CA THR A 74 8.09 -1.18 -1.62
C THR A 74 8.51 -0.66 -0.24
N GLY A 75 8.94 0.61 -0.14
CA GLY A 75 9.30 1.21 1.15
C GLY A 75 8.08 1.47 2.05
N PHE A 76 6.93 1.79 1.44
CA PHE A 76 5.66 1.95 2.15
C PHE A 76 5.20 0.63 2.77
N VAL A 77 5.21 -0.46 1.99
CA VAL A 77 4.88 -1.81 2.48
C VAL A 77 5.85 -2.27 3.56
N GLU A 78 7.15 -1.98 3.41
CA GLU A 78 8.14 -2.25 4.46
C GLU A 78 7.84 -1.52 5.77
N SER A 79 7.45 -0.25 5.67
CA SER A 79 7.07 0.56 6.84
C SER A 79 5.80 0.03 7.51
N LEU A 80 4.81 -0.41 6.73
CA LEU A 80 3.59 -1.04 7.25
C LEU A 80 3.91 -2.35 7.99
N LEU A 81 4.76 -3.21 7.42
CA LEU A 81 5.11 -4.48 8.06
C LEU A 81 5.90 -4.30 9.36
N ARG A 82 6.75 -3.26 9.42
CA ARG A 82 7.40 -2.84 10.67
C ARG A 82 6.38 -2.43 11.73
N LEU A 83 5.35 -1.69 11.33
CA LEU A 83 4.27 -1.25 12.23
C LEU A 83 3.46 -2.43 12.79
N VAL A 84 3.19 -3.44 11.96
CA VAL A 84 2.43 -4.65 12.35
C VAL A 84 3.29 -5.65 13.13
N GLY A 85 4.60 -5.41 13.30
CA GLY A 85 5.50 -6.29 14.06
C GLY A 85 5.90 -7.57 13.32
N LEU A 86 5.62 -7.68 12.02
CA LEU A 86 5.96 -8.84 11.18
C LEU A 86 7.43 -8.82 10.70
N THR A 87 8.21 -7.84 11.14
CA THR A 87 9.63 -7.65 10.80
C THR A 87 10.52 -8.83 11.17
N GLY A 88 10.13 -9.64 12.15
CA GLY A 88 10.89 -10.83 12.57
C GLY A 88 10.88 -11.99 11.56
N ARG A 89 9.86 -12.07 10.69
CA ARG A 89 9.79 -13.06 9.59
C ARG A 89 10.18 -12.47 8.23
N CYS A 90 10.05 -11.16 8.06
CA CYS A 90 10.16 -10.49 6.76
C CYS A 90 11.21 -9.40 6.79
N ARG A 91 12.43 -9.74 6.37
CA ARG A 91 13.40 -8.72 5.99
C ARG A 91 13.14 -8.40 4.51
N ILE A 92 12.39 -7.35 4.24
CA ILE A 92 12.23 -6.83 2.88
C ILE A 92 13.59 -6.28 2.46
N ALA A 93 14.35 -7.09 1.71
CA ALA A 93 15.56 -6.63 1.06
C ALA A 93 15.19 -5.72 -0.12
N VAL A 94 16.05 -4.77 -0.47
CA VAL A 94 15.84 -3.96 -1.68
C VAL A 94 15.69 -4.91 -2.87
N PRO A 95 14.60 -4.83 -3.66
CA PRO A 95 14.33 -5.79 -4.71
C PRO A 95 15.49 -5.87 -5.71
N SER A 96 16.00 -7.09 -5.89
CA SER A 96 17.09 -7.37 -6.82
C SER A 96 16.68 -7.00 -8.26
N ALA A 97 17.64 -6.98 -9.18
CA ALA A 97 17.34 -6.78 -10.59
C ALA A 97 16.38 -7.86 -11.16
N ALA A 98 16.38 -9.07 -10.58
CA ALA A 98 15.46 -10.14 -10.94
C ALA A 98 14.03 -9.84 -10.48
N ASP A 99 13.86 -9.41 -9.23
CA ASP A 99 12.55 -9.02 -8.69
C ASP A 99 12.01 -7.78 -9.39
N ARG A 100 12.86 -6.82 -9.72
CA ARG A 100 12.48 -5.66 -10.54
C ARG A 100 12.03 -6.05 -11.95
N ARG A 101 12.64 -7.09 -12.55
CA ARG A 101 12.17 -7.64 -13.83
C ARG A 101 10.81 -8.32 -13.69
N ARG A 102 10.61 -9.12 -12.63
CA ARG A 102 9.32 -9.77 -12.34
C ARG A 102 8.22 -8.75 -12.05
N LEU A 103 8.50 -7.73 -11.25
CA LEU A 103 7.60 -6.62 -10.99
C LEU A 103 7.24 -5.85 -12.28
N ARG A 104 8.22 -5.64 -13.18
CA ARG A 104 7.97 -5.03 -14.49
C ARG A 104 7.14 -5.91 -15.43
N SER A 105 7.38 -7.22 -15.48
CA SER A 105 6.60 -8.14 -16.31
C SER A 105 5.17 -8.31 -15.80
N THR A 106 4.98 -8.43 -14.49
CA THR A 106 3.65 -8.53 -13.87
C THR A 106 2.89 -7.21 -14.01
N PHE A 107 3.56 -6.06 -13.85
CA PHE A 107 2.94 -4.76 -14.10
C PHE A 107 2.45 -4.62 -15.56
N ARG A 108 3.23 -5.10 -16.55
CA ARG A 108 2.77 -5.14 -17.96
C ARG A 108 1.55 -6.04 -18.20
N ILE A 109 1.29 -7.02 -17.34
CA ILE A 109 0.10 -7.90 -17.44
C ILE A 109 -1.10 -7.21 -16.77
N VAL A 110 -0.91 -6.55 -15.62
CA VAL A 110 -1.97 -5.78 -14.95
C VAL A 110 -2.42 -4.56 -15.77
N ASP A 111 -1.49 -3.88 -16.45
CA ASP A 111 -1.80 -2.77 -17.38
C ASP A 111 -2.62 -3.25 -18.61
N ARG A 112 -2.47 -4.52 -19.01
CA ARG A 112 -3.14 -5.07 -20.20
C ARG A 112 -4.60 -5.45 -19.97
N ASN A 113 -5.06 -5.53 -18.72
CA ASN A 113 -6.46 -5.78 -18.37
C ASN A 113 -7.25 -4.49 -18.06
N ALA A 114 -6.66 -3.31 -18.23
CA ALA A 114 -7.35 -2.03 -18.01
C ALA A 114 -7.98 -1.41 -19.28
N LEU A 115 -7.98 -2.11 -20.41
CA LEU A 115 -8.61 -1.65 -21.67
C LEU A 115 -9.41 -2.79 -22.31
N CYS A 116 -10.44 -3.29 -21.62
CA CYS A 116 -11.53 -4.08 -22.21
C CYS A 116 -12.71 -4.18 -21.25
N THR A 117 -13.37 -3.05 -20.98
CA THR A 117 -14.80 -3.04 -20.61
C THR A 117 -15.42 -1.86 -21.35
N SER A 118 -16.15 -2.23 -22.42
CA SER A 118 -17.26 -1.55 -23.12
C SER A 118 -17.21 -0.05 -23.36
#